data_AF-A0A699YW23-F1
#
_entry.id   AF-A0A699YW23-F1
#
_cell.length_a   1.000
_cell.length_b   1.000
_cell.length_c   1.000
_cell.angle_alpha   90.00
_cell.angle_beta   90.00
_cell.angle_gamma   90.00
#
_symmetry.space_group_name_H-M   'P 1'
#
loop_
_entity.id
_entity.type
_entity.pdbx_description
1 polymer ?
#
loop_
_entity_poly.entity_id
_entity_poly.type
_entity_poly.pdbx_seq_one_letter_code
_entity_poly.pdbx_strand_id
1 'polypeptide(L)'
;MFSSLPYRPVMEKGEFSRFPTSPGIYAVFDKAEVLQYVGLSRRIDSSVANHVNELPELTHAIKCVSVPHATRESLTAAWKQWVEEAVSETGTIPPGNAPGETRWQSRTAKPARPEIRLTAGKGITGTTMEELVDRVVKDVKVVAFIKGTRTQPQCGFSHKMLTILNSLKVEYEVVNVLDEVHNPGLRDVIKTYSQWPTIPQVS
;
A
#
# COMPACT_ATOMS: atom_id res chain seq x y z
N MET A 1 24.44 15.52 10.09
CA MET A 1 24.73 15.87 8.68
C MET A 1 24.66 14.59 7.87
N PHE A 2 23.96 14.59 6.74
CA PHE A 2 23.79 13.36 5.96
C PHE A 2 25.04 13.06 5.11
N SER A 3 25.87 14.07 4.83
CA SER A 3 27.19 13.91 4.21
C SER A 3 28.04 12.82 4.87
N SER A 4 28.01 12.73 6.22
CA SER A 4 28.78 11.74 7.00
C SER A 4 28.15 10.35 7.13
N LEU A 5 26.93 10.15 6.62
CA LEU A 5 26.25 8.86 6.70
C LEU A 5 26.70 7.92 5.56
N PRO A 6 26.77 6.60 5.81
CA PRO A 6 27.12 5.64 4.78
C PRO A 6 26.01 5.51 3.73
N TYR A 7 26.40 5.35 2.47
CA TYR A 7 25.48 4.93 1.42
C TYR A 7 25.02 3.49 1.66
N ARG A 8 23.71 3.28 1.56
CA ARG A 8 23.10 1.95 1.57
C ARG A 8 22.56 1.68 0.16
N PRO A 9 23.22 0.82 -0.63
CA PRO A 9 22.76 0.51 -1.98
C PRO A 9 21.41 -0.19 -1.92
N VAL A 10 20.54 0.20 -2.84
CA VAL A 10 19.29 -0.49 -3.13
C VAL A 10 19.64 -1.64 -4.08
N MET A 11 19.64 -2.86 -3.57
CA MET A 11 19.79 -4.04 -4.44
C MET A 11 18.46 -4.36 -5.13
N GLU A 12 18.51 -5.09 -6.25
CA GLU A 12 17.31 -5.56 -6.93
C GLU A 12 16.40 -6.33 -5.97
N LYS A 13 15.11 -5.97 -6.02
CA LYS A 13 13.92 -6.60 -5.41
C LYS A 13 14.16 -7.47 -4.16
N GLY A 14 13.85 -6.89 -2.99
CA GLY A 14 13.30 -7.66 -1.87
C GLY A 14 14.02 -7.54 -0.52
N GLU A 15 15.21 -6.94 -0.47
CA GLU A 15 16.01 -6.91 0.75
C GLU A 15 16.06 -5.51 1.41
N PHE A 16 14.90 -5.05 1.87
CA PHE A 16 14.74 -3.75 2.55
C PHE A 16 14.99 -3.82 4.08
N SER A 17 15.34 -5.00 4.61
CA SER A 17 15.65 -5.22 6.04
C SER A 17 16.82 -4.37 6.55
N ARG A 18 17.72 -3.95 5.66
CA ARG A 18 18.82 -3.02 5.94
C ARG A 18 18.36 -1.59 6.26
N PHE A 19 17.12 -1.25 5.92
CA PHE A 19 16.54 0.05 6.20
C PHE A 19 15.73 0.00 7.50
N PRO A 20 15.83 1.02 8.36
CA PRO A 20 15.10 1.03 9.61
C PRO A 20 13.59 0.99 9.41
N THR A 21 12.89 0.18 10.21
CA THR A 21 11.42 0.18 10.30
C THR A 21 10.89 1.32 11.18
N SER A 22 11.79 2.08 11.79
CA SER A 22 11.50 3.22 12.67
C SER A 22 11.27 4.52 11.89
N PRO A 23 10.65 5.52 12.54
CA PRO A 23 10.58 6.87 12.00
C PRO A 23 11.96 7.49 11.79
N GLY A 24 12.06 8.35 10.79
CA GLY A 24 13.27 9.13 10.55
C GLY A 24 13.29 9.78 9.18
N ILE A 25 14.50 10.11 8.74
CA ILE A 25 14.77 10.89 7.53
C ILE A 25 15.71 10.11 6.64
N TYR A 26 15.52 10.25 5.33
CA TYR A 26 16.30 9.58 4.33
C TYR A 26 16.54 10.49 3.11
N ALA A 27 17.65 10.25 2.44
CA ALA A 27 18.08 10.93 1.22
C ALA A 27 18.27 9.85 0.15
N VAL A 28 17.75 10.12 -1.05
CA VAL A 28 17.74 9.22 -2.20
C VAL A 28 18.72 9.74 -3.24
N PHE A 29 19.58 8.86 -3.72
CA PHE A 29 20.58 9.15 -4.73
C PHE A 29 20.37 8.24 -5.95
N ASP A 30 20.63 8.78 -7.13
CA ASP A 30 20.62 8.02 -8.37
C ASP A 30 21.94 7.23 -8.57
N LYS A 31 22.06 6.58 -9.74
CA LYS A 31 23.25 5.79 -10.11
C LYS A 31 24.54 6.63 -10.22
N ALA A 32 24.42 7.94 -10.46
CA ALA A 32 25.55 8.86 -10.49
C ALA A 32 25.88 9.45 -9.11
N GLU A 33 25.28 8.92 -8.05
CA GLU A 33 25.38 9.41 -6.67
C GLU A 33 24.92 10.87 -6.51
N VAL A 34 24.04 11.34 -7.41
CA VAL A 34 23.45 12.67 -7.31
C VAL A 34 22.22 12.61 -6.41
N LEU A 35 22.12 13.55 -5.47
CA LEU A 35 20.99 13.65 -4.56
C LEU A 35 19.72 14.03 -5.33
N GLN A 36 18.75 13.13 -5.35
CA GLN A 36 17.48 13.31 -6.04
C GLN A 36 16.38 13.80 -5.10
N TYR A 37 16.33 13.29 -3.86
CA TYR A 37 15.22 13.56 -2.95
C TYR A 37 15.60 13.42 -1.48
N VAL A 38 15.05 14.28 -0.62
CA VAL A 38 15.08 14.16 0.84
C VAL A 38 13.66 13.99 1.35
N GLY A 39 13.43 12.89 2.07
CA GLY A 39 12.12 12.52 2.63
C GLY A 39 12.17 12.24 4.12
N LEU A 40 11.01 12.36 4.77
CA LEU A 40 10.79 11.92 6.15
C LEU A 40 9.66 10.90 6.16
N SER A 41 9.76 9.87 7.01
CA SER A 41 8.75 8.83 7.10
C SER A 41 8.63 8.31 8.53
N ARG A 42 7.45 7.76 8.87
CA ARG A 42 7.26 6.97 10.09
C ARG A 42 7.83 5.55 9.98
N ARG A 43 8.11 5.12 8.74
CA ARG A 43 8.66 3.82 8.37
C ARG A 43 9.59 4.03 7.17
N ILE A 44 10.89 4.13 7.42
CA ILE A 44 11.87 4.42 6.36
C ILE A 44 11.89 3.28 5.34
N ASP A 45 11.96 2.03 5.82
CA ASP A 45 11.87 0.80 5.02
C ASP A 45 10.75 0.84 3.96
N SER A 46 9.53 1.14 4.39
CA SER A 46 8.34 1.13 3.54
C SER A 46 8.37 2.26 2.51
N SER A 47 8.87 3.44 2.91
CA SER A 47 8.97 4.59 2.01
C SER A 47 10.03 4.37 0.93
N VAL A 48 11.19 3.84 1.33
CA VAL A 48 12.26 3.47 0.40
C VAL A 48 11.77 2.41 -0.57
N ALA A 49 11.12 1.34 -0.08
CA ALA A 49 10.58 0.29 -0.93
C ALA A 49 9.59 0.84 -1.98
N ASN A 50 8.76 1.81 -1.63
CA ASN A 50 7.86 2.46 -2.59
C ASN A 50 8.65 3.22 -3.67
N HIS A 51 9.63 4.04 -3.29
CA HIS A 51 10.45 4.79 -4.26
C HIS A 51 11.22 3.86 -5.20
N VAL A 52 11.73 2.75 -4.70
CA VAL A 52 12.42 1.74 -5.53
C VAL A 52 11.48 1.10 -6.53
N ASN A 53 10.22 0.90 -6.18
CA ASN A 53 9.21 0.33 -7.08
C ASN A 53 8.67 1.35 -8.10
N GLU A 54 8.45 2.60 -7.68
CA GLU A 54 7.83 3.64 -8.52
C GLU A 54 8.85 4.42 -9.36
N LEU A 55 10.06 4.65 -8.83
CA LEU A 55 11.12 5.47 -9.41
C LEU A 55 12.48 4.72 -9.38
N PRO A 56 12.59 3.52 -9.98
CA PRO A 56 13.80 2.70 -9.89
C PRO A 56 15.05 3.39 -10.43
N GLU A 57 14.93 4.13 -11.53
CA GLU A 57 16.04 4.86 -12.16
C GLU A 57 16.60 5.99 -11.28
N LEU A 58 15.77 6.55 -10.41
CA LEU A 58 16.16 7.66 -9.51
C LEU A 58 16.53 7.17 -8.10
N THR A 59 16.38 5.87 -7.82
CA THR A 59 16.50 5.30 -6.47
C THR A 59 17.56 4.19 -6.43
N HIS A 60 18.84 4.58 -6.44
CA HIS A 60 19.97 3.65 -6.46
C HIS A 60 20.62 3.45 -5.09
N ALA A 61 20.79 4.53 -4.32
CA ALA A 61 21.39 4.48 -2.99
C ALA A 61 20.64 5.38 -2.02
N ILE A 62 20.61 4.98 -0.75
CA ILE A 62 19.92 5.70 0.31
C ILE A 62 20.88 6.00 1.45
N LYS A 63 20.85 7.23 1.95
CA LYS A 63 21.36 7.55 3.29
C LYS A 63 20.18 7.76 4.21
N CYS A 64 20.15 7.16 5.40
CA CYS A 64 19.04 7.38 6.32
C CYS A 64 19.41 7.27 7.79
N VAL A 65 18.73 8.07 8.61
CA VAL A 65 18.88 8.12 10.06
C VAL A 65 17.52 7.88 10.72
N SER A 66 17.49 7.03 11.72
CA SER A 66 16.31 6.88 12.57
C SER A 66 16.28 7.99 13.60
N VAL A 67 15.09 8.51 13.88
CA VAL A 67 14.85 9.50 14.92
C VAL A 67 14.04 8.81 16.03
N PRO A 68 14.68 8.41 17.14
CA PRO A 68 13.97 7.86 18.29
C PRO A 68 12.94 8.85 18.82
N HIS A 69 11.78 8.35 19.24
CA HIS A 69 10.68 9.19 19.78
C HIS A 69 10.27 10.35 18.84
N ALA A 70 10.36 10.12 17.52
CA ALA A 70 10.08 11.13 16.52
C ALA A 70 8.70 11.78 16.69
N THR A 71 8.70 13.08 16.92
CA THR A 71 7.54 13.96 16.73
C THR A 71 7.53 14.54 15.32
N ARG A 72 6.39 15.07 14.88
CA ARG A 72 6.29 15.76 13.59
C ARG A 72 7.27 16.92 13.50
N GLU A 73 7.45 17.64 14.59
CA GLU A 73 8.35 18.79 14.71
C GLU A 73 9.80 18.34 14.56
N SER A 74 10.21 17.27 15.25
CA SER A 74 11.59 16.74 15.16
C SER A 74 11.93 16.24 13.75
N LEU A 75 11.00 15.53 13.09
CA LEU A 75 11.20 15.06 11.72
C LEU A 75 11.26 16.22 10.73
N THR A 76 10.41 17.22 10.91
CA THR A 76 10.39 18.40 10.03
C THR A 76 11.67 19.21 10.19
N ALA A 77 12.15 19.40 11.43
CA ALA A 77 13.38 20.13 11.70
C ALA A 77 14.60 19.45 11.09
N ALA A 78 14.75 18.14 11.30
CA ALA A 78 15.88 17.42 10.75
C ALA A 78 15.77 17.25 9.21
N TRP A 79 14.56 17.20 8.63
CA TRP A 79 14.36 17.26 7.18
C TRP A 79 14.82 18.61 6.61
N LYS A 80 14.44 19.73 7.23
CA LYS A 80 14.89 21.07 6.82
C LYS A 80 16.42 21.16 6.85
N GLN A 81 17.04 20.66 7.92
CA GLN A 81 18.49 20.62 8.04
C GLN A 81 19.17 19.87 6.89
N TRP A 82 18.63 18.72 6.47
CA TRP A 82 19.19 17.96 5.35
C TRP A 82 19.01 18.68 4.01
N VAL A 83 17.88 19.35 3.80
CA VAL A 83 17.65 20.14 2.58
C VAL A 83 18.56 21.37 2.55
N GLU A 84 18.74 22.07 3.68
CA GLU A 84 19.67 23.20 3.79
C GLU A 84 21.12 22.77 3.56
N GLU A 85 21.54 21.65 4.15
CA GLU A 85 22.86 21.05 3.90
C GLU A 85 23.06 20.72 2.41
N ALA A 86 22.07 20.09 1.78
CA ALA A 86 22.13 19.79 0.35
C ALA A 86 22.23 21.04 -0.53
N VAL A 87 21.41 22.06 -0.25
CA VAL A 87 21.45 23.34 -0.99
C VAL A 87 22.78 24.05 -0.79
N SER A 88 23.37 23.96 0.40
CA SER A 88 24.70 24.53 0.67
C SER A 88 25.81 23.82 -0.10
N GLU A 89 25.68 22.53 -0.37
CA GLU A 89 26.70 21.72 -1.04
C GLU A 89 26.57 21.78 -2.57
N THR A 90 25.35 21.66 -3.11
CA THR A 90 25.08 21.59 -4.55
C THR A 90 24.65 22.92 -5.17
N GLY A 91 24.31 23.92 -4.34
CA GLY A 91 23.76 25.20 -4.77
C GLY A 91 22.31 25.13 -5.27
N THR A 92 21.66 23.95 -5.27
CA THR A 92 20.31 23.76 -5.79
C THR A 92 19.47 22.86 -4.88
N ILE A 93 18.15 23.08 -4.88
CA ILE A 93 17.22 22.20 -4.17
C ILE A 93 17.21 20.84 -4.88
N PRO A 94 17.22 19.70 -4.16
CA PRO A 94 17.11 18.39 -4.79
C PRO A 94 15.89 18.33 -5.72
N PRO A 95 16.01 17.76 -6.93
CA PRO A 95 14.93 17.76 -7.93
C PRO A 95 13.58 17.28 -7.39
N GLY A 96 13.59 16.23 -6.56
CA GLY A 96 12.42 15.66 -5.92
C GLY A 96 11.74 16.53 -4.85
N ASN A 97 12.42 17.57 -4.38
CA ASN A 97 11.92 18.53 -3.41
C ASN A 97 11.57 19.88 -4.06
N ALA A 98 11.73 20.02 -5.38
CA ALA A 98 11.39 21.23 -6.11
C ALA A 98 9.87 21.51 -6.08
N PRO A 99 9.44 22.78 -6.07
CA PRO A 99 8.01 23.12 -6.14
C PRO A 99 7.36 22.53 -7.39
N GLY A 100 6.22 21.85 -7.21
CA GLY A 100 5.47 21.21 -8.30
C GLY A 100 5.89 19.78 -8.64
N GLU A 101 7.03 19.30 -8.13
CA GLU A 101 7.41 17.90 -8.24
C GLU A 101 6.60 17.06 -7.24
N THR A 102 5.87 16.07 -7.76
CA THR A 102 4.94 15.26 -6.96
C THR A 102 5.24 13.77 -7.05
N ARG A 103 6.14 13.31 -7.91
CA ARG A 103 6.44 11.88 -8.11
C ARG A 103 6.86 11.17 -6.84
N TRP A 104 7.61 11.83 -5.96
CA TRP A 104 8.10 11.28 -4.68
C TRP A 104 7.05 11.25 -3.57
N GLN A 105 5.94 11.96 -3.74
CA GLN A 105 4.89 12.10 -2.73
C GLN A 105 3.57 11.49 -3.21
N SER A 106 3.46 11.25 -4.52
CA SER A 106 2.35 10.59 -5.16
C SER A 106 2.24 9.19 -4.60
N ARG A 107 1.13 8.91 -3.92
CA ARG A 107 0.73 7.55 -3.68
C ARG A 107 -0.05 7.16 -4.92
N THR A 108 0.63 6.54 -5.89
CA THR A 108 -0.12 5.89 -6.97
C THR A 108 -1.12 4.97 -6.29
N ALA A 109 -2.42 5.22 -6.49
CA ALA A 109 -3.44 4.39 -5.88
C ALA A 109 -3.13 2.97 -6.32
N LYS A 110 -2.81 2.08 -5.37
CA LYS A 110 -2.63 0.66 -5.69
C LYS A 110 -3.85 0.26 -6.52
N PRO A 111 -3.66 -0.38 -7.69
CA PRO A 111 -4.79 -0.82 -8.48
C PRO A 111 -5.71 -1.61 -7.56
N ALA A 112 -6.99 -1.28 -7.64
CA ALA A 112 -8.00 -1.87 -6.77
C ALA A 112 -7.86 -3.40 -6.88
N ARG A 113 -7.65 -4.10 -5.75
CA ARG A 113 -7.47 -5.56 -5.78
C ARG A 113 -8.67 -6.16 -6.54
N PRO A 114 -8.41 -7.04 -7.54
CA PRO A 114 -9.48 -7.65 -8.29
C PRO A 114 -10.40 -8.42 -7.34
N GLU A 115 -11.67 -8.54 -7.71
CA GLU A 115 -12.63 -9.31 -6.93
C GLU A 115 -12.21 -10.78 -6.85
N ILE A 116 -12.44 -11.40 -5.68
CA ILE A 116 -12.24 -12.83 -5.52
C ILE A 116 -13.40 -13.55 -6.23
N ARG A 117 -13.03 -14.48 -7.11
CA ARG A 117 -13.94 -15.46 -7.68
C ARG A 117 -13.90 -16.72 -6.84
N LEU A 118 -15.03 -17.12 -6.30
CA LEU A 118 -15.14 -18.34 -5.50
C LEU A 118 -15.09 -19.53 -6.45
N THR A 119 -13.90 -20.10 -6.61
CA THR A 119 -13.68 -21.27 -7.47
C THR A 119 -13.04 -22.39 -6.67
N ALA A 120 -13.37 -23.63 -7.01
CA ALA A 120 -12.82 -24.81 -6.35
C ALA A 120 -11.29 -24.96 -6.52
N GLY A 121 -10.72 -24.28 -7.52
CA GLY A 121 -9.34 -24.45 -7.97
C GLY A 121 -9.27 -25.29 -9.24
N LYS A 122 -8.17 -25.16 -9.99
CA LYS A 122 -8.00 -25.86 -11.28
C LYS A 122 -7.88 -27.38 -11.03
N GLY A 123 -8.81 -28.16 -11.59
CA GLY A 123 -8.80 -29.63 -11.50
C GLY A 123 -9.57 -30.22 -10.31
N ILE A 124 -10.26 -29.40 -9.52
CA ILE A 124 -11.15 -29.88 -8.45
C ILE A 124 -12.59 -29.76 -8.93
N THR A 125 -13.31 -30.88 -8.96
CA THR A 125 -14.73 -30.96 -9.32
C THR A 125 -15.55 -31.38 -8.12
N GLY A 126 -16.74 -30.78 -7.92
CA GLY A 126 -17.72 -31.22 -6.92
C GLY A 126 -17.73 -30.46 -5.59
N THR A 127 -16.96 -29.38 -5.44
CA THR A 127 -17.03 -28.50 -4.25
C THR A 127 -18.32 -27.65 -4.29
N THR A 128 -19.03 -27.55 -3.17
CA THR A 128 -20.25 -26.74 -3.09
C THR A 128 -19.94 -25.26 -2.84
N MET A 129 -20.91 -24.37 -3.11
CA MET A 129 -20.74 -22.94 -2.87
C MET A 129 -20.60 -22.64 -1.36
N GLU A 130 -21.28 -23.41 -0.51
CA GLU A 130 -21.16 -23.33 0.95
C GLU A 130 -19.72 -23.60 1.41
N GLU A 131 -19.07 -24.63 0.85
CA GLU A 131 -17.66 -24.96 1.16
C GLU A 131 -16.69 -23.87 0.68
N LEU A 132 -16.99 -23.24 -0.46
CA LEU A 132 -16.19 -22.13 -0.98
C LEU A 132 -16.32 -20.88 -0.10
N VAL A 133 -17.53 -20.58 0.38
CA VAL A 133 -17.79 -19.50 1.33
C VAL A 133 -17.08 -19.76 2.66
N ASP A 134 -17.20 -20.98 3.19
CA ASP A 134 -16.51 -21.38 4.43
C ASP A 134 -14.99 -21.21 4.32
N ARG A 135 -14.41 -21.65 3.19
CA ARG A 135 -12.99 -21.49 2.91
C ARG A 135 -12.56 -20.03 2.85
N VAL A 136 -13.25 -19.19 2.05
CA VAL A 136 -12.82 -17.79 1.88
C VAL A 136 -12.93 -17.00 3.18
N VAL A 137 -13.96 -17.25 3.99
CA VAL A 137 -14.15 -16.59 5.30
C VAL A 137 -13.04 -17.01 6.29
N LYS A 138 -12.54 -18.24 6.22
CA LYS A 138 -11.43 -18.72 7.06
C LYS A 138 -10.06 -18.22 6.60
N ASP A 139 -9.84 -18.16 5.28
CA ASP A 139 -8.53 -17.83 4.70
C ASP A 139 -8.29 -16.32 4.62
N VAL A 140 -9.35 -15.52 4.46
CA VAL A 140 -9.26 -14.07 4.28
C VAL A 140 -9.67 -13.35 5.56
N LYS A 141 -8.77 -12.50 6.07
CA LYS A 141 -8.98 -11.77 7.35
C LYS A 141 -10.21 -10.86 7.37
N VAL A 142 -10.53 -10.23 6.24
CA VAL A 142 -11.71 -9.36 6.08
C VAL A 142 -12.22 -9.55 4.66
N VAL A 143 -13.42 -10.11 4.52
CA VAL A 143 -14.07 -10.32 3.23
C VAL A 143 -15.40 -9.58 3.18
N ALA A 144 -15.58 -8.78 2.13
CA ALA A 144 -16.80 -8.00 1.90
C ALA A 144 -17.62 -8.62 0.76
N PHE A 145 -18.79 -9.16 1.11
CA PHE A 145 -19.78 -9.66 0.14
C PHE A 145 -20.69 -8.50 -0.27
N ILE A 146 -20.60 -8.06 -1.52
CA ILE A 146 -21.28 -6.85 -2.01
C ILE A 146 -22.08 -7.09 -3.30
N LYS A 147 -22.96 -6.14 -3.64
CA LYS A 147 -23.63 -6.09 -4.94
C LYS A 147 -22.83 -5.24 -5.92
N GLY A 148 -22.32 -5.87 -6.98
CA GLY A 148 -21.43 -5.25 -7.95
C GLY A 148 -19.96 -5.40 -7.55
N THR A 149 -19.09 -4.60 -8.15
CA THR A 149 -17.65 -4.71 -7.94
C THR A 149 -17.13 -3.57 -7.07
N ARG A 150 -15.86 -3.67 -6.65
CA ARG A 150 -15.19 -2.62 -5.88
C ARG A 150 -15.16 -1.27 -6.61
N THR A 151 -15.01 -1.30 -7.94
CA THR A 151 -14.95 -0.11 -8.80
C THR A 151 -16.33 0.32 -9.31
N GLN A 152 -17.27 -0.62 -9.42
CA GLN A 152 -18.64 -0.40 -9.90
C GLN A 152 -19.65 -1.03 -8.93
N PRO A 153 -19.84 -0.45 -7.72
CA PRO A 153 -20.84 -0.93 -6.79
C PRO A 153 -22.23 -0.65 -7.34
N GLN A 154 -23.09 -1.66 -7.36
CA GLN A 154 -24.44 -1.59 -7.93
C GLN A 154 -25.51 -1.33 -6.87
N CYS A 155 -25.11 -1.06 -5.62
CA CYS A 155 -26.01 -0.73 -4.53
C CYS A 155 -25.39 0.33 -3.62
N GLY A 156 -26.18 1.34 -3.22
CA GLY A 156 -25.72 2.42 -2.34
C GLY A 156 -25.20 1.93 -0.99
N PHE A 157 -25.76 0.86 -0.43
CA PHE A 157 -25.24 0.25 0.80
C PHE A 157 -23.88 -0.42 0.60
N SER A 158 -23.69 -1.11 -0.53
CA SER A 158 -22.38 -1.66 -0.91
C SER A 158 -21.33 -0.57 -1.09
N HIS A 159 -21.68 0.53 -1.76
CA HIS A 159 -20.79 1.68 -1.89
C HIS A 159 -20.40 2.27 -0.52
N LYS A 160 -21.38 2.47 0.38
CA LYS A 160 -21.11 2.97 1.74
C LYS A 160 -20.17 2.06 2.52
N MET A 161 -20.37 0.75 2.48
CA MET A 161 -19.49 -0.22 3.16
C MET A 161 -18.04 -0.10 2.64
N LEU A 162 -17.84 -0.09 1.32
CA LEU A 162 -16.51 0.07 0.73
C LEU A 162 -15.84 1.37 1.17
N THR A 163 -16.58 2.49 1.17
CA THR A 163 -16.08 3.78 1.63
C THR A 163 -15.62 3.76 3.09
N ILE A 164 -16.38 3.10 3.97
CA ILE A 164 -16.01 2.94 5.38
C ILE A 164 -14.75 2.07 5.52
N LEU A 165 -14.70 0.92 4.86
CA LEU A 165 -13.52 0.04 4.93
C LEU A 165 -12.26 0.74 4.41
N ASN A 166 -12.39 1.53 3.34
CA ASN A 166 -11.30 2.34 2.80
C ASN A 166 -10.85 3.45 3.76
N SER A 167 -11.78 4.12 4.45
CA SER A 167 -11.44 5.20 5.40
C SER A 167 -10.71 4.65 6.64
N LEU A 168 -11.07 3.43 7.06
CA LEU A 168 -10.39 2.69 8.13
C LEU A 168 -9.01 2.16 7.72
N LYS A 169 -8.64 2.23 6.44
CA LYS A 169 -7.38 1.72 5.87
C LYS A 169 -7.13 0.25 6.19
N VAL A 170 -8.21 -0.53 6.28
CA VAL A 170 -8.16 -1.98 6.48
C VAL A 170 -7.93 -2.65 5.13
N GLU A 171 -7.09 -3.68 5.09
CA GLU A 171 -6.98 -4.52 3.90
C GLU A 171 -8.13 -5.54 3.91
N TYR A 172 -8.90 -5.58 2.82
CA TYR A 172 -10.05 -6.48 2.68
C TYR A 172 -10.19 -6.93 1.24
N GLU A 173 -10.81 -8.09 1.07
CA GLU A 173 -11.17 -8.64 -0.24
C GLU A 173 -12.66 -8.44 -0.53
N VAL A 174 -13.03 -8.46 -1.81
CA VAL A 174 -14.41 -8.22 -2.24
C VAL A 174 -14.88 -9.40 -3.06
N VAL A 175 -16.09 -9.88 -2.76
CA VAL A 175 -16.80 -10.90 -3.53
C VAL A 175 -18.10 -10.31 -4.04
N ASN A 176 -18.29 -10.33 -5.35
CA ASN A 176 -19.52 -9.87 -5.99
C ASN A 176 -20.58 -10.97 -5.95
N VAL A 177 -21.65 -10.75 -5.19
CA VAL A 177 -22.76 -11.72 -5.06
C VAL A 177 -23.71 -11.73 -6.26
N LEU A 178 -23.55 -10.81 -7.21
CA LEU A 178 -24.35 -10.75 -8.44
C LEU A 178 -23.66 -11.42 -9.62
N ASP A 179 -22.43 -11.90 -9.45
CA ASP A 179 -21.68 -12.58 -10.49
C ASP A 179 -22.13 -14.05 -10.61
N GLU A 180 -23.23 -14.30 -11.31
CA GLU A 180 -23.75 -15.67 -11.50
C GLU A 180 -22.85 -16.53 -12.41
N VAL A 181 -21.91 -15.91 -13.15
CA VAL A 181 -20.98 -16.64 -14.03
C VAL A 181 -19.88 -17.30 -13.20
N HIS A 182 -19.32 -16.56 -12.24
CA HIS A 182 -18.21 -17.06 -11.42
C HIS A 182 -18.63 -17.53 -10.02
N ASN A 183 -19.75 -17.02 -9.49
CA ASN A 183 -20.24 -17.28 -8.14
C ASN A 183 -21.74 -17.70 -8.14
N PRO A 184 -22.13 -18.77 -8.86
CA PRO A 184 -23.53 -19.13 -9.05
C PRO A 184 -24.22 -19.41 -7.71
N GLY A 185 -25.35 -18.72 -7.45
CA GLY A 185 -26.15 -18.92 -6.24
C GLY A 185 -25.55 -18.36 -4.94
N LEU A 186 -24.36 -17.74 -4.99
CA LEU A 186 -23.66 -17.20 -3.81
C LEU A 186 -24.56 -16.27 -2.99
N ARG A 187 -25.38 -15.45 -3.64
CA ARG A 187 -26.26 -14.48 -2.98
C ARG A 187 -27.18 -15.10 -1.93
N ASP A 188 -27.67 -16.30 -2.16
CA ASP A 188 -28.56 -16.98 -1.22
C ASP A 188 -27.79 -17.83 -0.23
N VAL A 189 -26.71 -18.49 -0.70
CA VAL A 189 -25.81 -19.27 0.15
C VAL A 189 -25.22 -18.42 1.28
N ILE A 190 -24.71 -17.21 0.98
CA ILE A 190 -24.10 -16.37 1.99
C ILE A 190 -25.09 -15.94 3.08
N LYS A 191 -26.37 -15.71 2.72
CA LYS A 191 -27.40 -15.34 3.71
C LYS A 191 -27.69 -16.49 4.67
N THR A 192 -27.76 -17.70 4.13
CA THR A 192 -27.97 -18.91 4.93
C THR A 192 -26.76 -19.18 5.81
N TYR A 193 -25.54 -19.08 5.25
CA TYR A 193 -24.28 -19.30 5.95
C TYR A 193 -24.10 -18.34 7.13
N SER A 194 -24.30 -17.03 6.93
CA SER A 194 -24.12 -16.02 7.98
C SER A 194 -25.34 -15.84 8.89
N GLN A 195 -26.44 -16.55 8.62
CA GLN A 195 -27.74 -16.33 9.25
C GLN A 195 -28.20 -14.85 9.19
N TRP A 196 -27.80 -14.14 8.12
CA TRP A 196 -28.08 -12.72 7.94
C TRP A 196 -28.75 -12.44 6.59
N PRO A 197 -29.92 -11.79 6.54
CA PRO A 197 -30.74 -11.75 5.33
C PRO A 197 -30.32 -10.70 4.29
N THR A 198 -29.49 -9.72 4.67
CA THR A 198 -29.20 -8.55 3.81
C THR A 198 -27.77 -8.53 3.28
N ILE A 199 -27.57 -7.83 2.17
CA ILE A 199 -26.27 -7.58 1.52
C ILE A 199 -26.12 -6.06 1.37
N PRO A 200 -24.97 -5.45 1.67
CA PRO A 200 -23.65 -6.09 1.86
C PRO A 200 -23.42 -6.73 3.24
N GLN A 201 -22.48 -7.66 3.31
CA GLN A 201 -22.00 -8.32 4.54
C GLN A 201 -20.48 -8.25 4.62
N VAL A 202 -19.95 -8.21 5.84
CA VAL A 202 -18.51 -8.33 6.11
C VAL A 202 -18.31 -9.53 7.04
N SER A 203 -17.33 -10.36 6.74
CA SER A 203 -16.92 -11.51 7.55
C SER A 203 -15.42 -11.46 7.83
#